data_AF-A0A3S5A3J5-F1
#
_entry.id   AF-A0A3S5A3J5-F1
#
_cell.length_a   1.000
_cell.length_b   1.000
_cell.length_c   1.000
_cell.angle_alpha   90.00
_cell.angle_beta   90.00
_cell.angle_gamma   90.00
#
_symmetry.space_group_name_H-M   'P 1'
#
loop_
_entity.id
_entity.type
_entity.pdbx_description
1 polymer ?
#
loop_
_entity_poly.entity_id
_entity_poly.type
_entity_poly.pdbx_seq_one_letter_code
_entity_poly.pdbx_strand_id
1 'polypeptide(L)'
;MTIRMQQEDKLIRTKELCFLVRGNPCLLDQALIPPVTWLSETSWRDAVYLAAWLPRSFAHLPSELQTKAVDWRAWLASNQPELQTGPGSTSNLRPVQQLCLLRCLRMDRIPAGLRRYIQRTMGKAYVNPPQPNLNDVVTSTSPTVPIILIVKPGCDPTQGINDLAAKMEMTANRVKYLSMGQGQEIVRSCR
;
A
#
# COMPACT_ATOMS: atom_id res chain seq x y z
N MET A 1 -4.35 6.13 6.52
CA MET A 1 -4.11 6.28 7.97
C MET A 1 -2.67 6.72 8.26
N THR A 2 -1.66 5.89 7.99
CA THR A 2 -0.23 6.21 8.27
C THR A 2 0.24 7.56 7.75
N ILE A 3 -0.10 7.90 6.50
CA ILE A 3 0.28 9.19 5.91
C ILE A 3 -0.32 10.38 6.69
N ARG A 4 -1.57 10.27 7.16
CA ARG A 4 -2.23 11.35 7.91
C ARG A 4 -1.57 11.58 9.26
N MET A 5 -1.31 10.51 10.02
CA MET A 5 -0.58 10.58 11.30
C MET A 5 0.80 11.24 11.11
N GLN A 6 1.53 10.81 10.09
CA GLN A 6 2.88 11.34 9.81
C GLN A 6 2.88 12.78 9.25
N GLN A 7 1.77 13.25 8.72
CA GLN A 7 1.59 14.67 8.37
C GLN A 7 1.34 15.52 9.62
N GLU A 8 0.58 15.01 10.59
CA GLU A 8 0.37 15.67 11.90
C GLU A 8 1.69 15.79 12.67
N ASP A 9 2.50 14.73 12.65
CA ASP A 9 3.85 14.72 13.23
C ASP A 9 4.87 15.60 12.46
N LYS A 10 4.45 16.26 11.38
CA LYS A 10 5.30 17.09 10.49
C LYS A 10 6.49 16.34 9.87
N LEU A 11 6.44 15.00 9.84
CA LEU A 11 7.50 14.16 9.28
C LEU A 11 7.39 14.09 7.74
N ILE A 12 6.18 14.13 7.20
CA ILE A 12 5.90 14.21 5.76
C ILE A 12 5.65 15.65 5.35
N ARG A 13 6.44 16.17 4.39
CA ARG A 13 6.15 17.47 3.78
C ARG A 13 5.08 17.32 2.70
N THR A 14 4.18 18.30 2.59
CA THR A 14 3.12 18.31 1.56
C THR A 14 3.67 18.15 0.14
N LYS A 15 4.85 18.72 -0.15
CA LYS A 15 5.52 18.57 -1.46
C LYS A 15 5.90 17.12 -1.78
N GLU A 16 6.36 16.37 -0.78
CA GLU A 16 6.79 14.97 -0.95
C GLU A 16 5.58 14.06 -1.15
N LEU A 17 4.51 14.28 -0.39
CA LEU A 17 3.26 13.55 -0.56
C LEU A 17 2.62 13.85 -1.92
N CYS A 18 2.58 15.11 -2.32
CA CYS A 18 2.03 15.51 -3.62
C CYS A 18 2.76 14.80 -4.76
N PHE A 19 4.09 14.70 -4.68
CA PHE A 19 4.89 13.95 -5.63
C PHE A 19 4.58 12.45 -5.61
N LEU A 20 4.49 11.83 -4.44
CA LEU A 20 4.21 10.39 -4.33
C LEU A 20 2.84 10.02 -4.94
N VAL A 21 1.84 10.88 -4.77
CA VAL A 21 0.46 10.66 -5.26
C VAL A 21 0.32 11.01 -6.75
N ARG A 22 0.78 12.19 -7.16
CA ARG A 22 0.58 12.69 -8.53
C ARG A 22 1.67 12.21 -9.50
N GLY A 23 2.84 11.85 -8.97
CA GLY A 23 4.02 11.60 -9.79
C GLY A 23 4.47 12.85 -10.52
N ASN A 24 5.05 12.64 -11.69
CA ASN A 24 5.39 13.68 -12.64
C ASN A 24 4.14 14.08 -13.46
N PRO A 25 3.60 15.30 -13.29
CA PRO A 25 2.45 15.77 -14.06
C PRO A 25 2.85 16.33 -15.44
N CYS A 26 4.15 16.47 -15.74
CA CYS A 26 4.60 17.08 -16.97
C CYS A 26 4.32 16.16 -18.17
N LEU A 27 3.35 16.58 -18.97
CA LEU A 27 3.05 16.05 -20.32
C LEU A 27 3.98 16.65 -21.40
N LEU A 28 4.97 17.44 -21.01
CA LEU A 28 5.81 18.18 -21.96
C LEU A 28 6.70 17.22 -22.76
N ASP A 29 6.48 17.28 -24.07
CA ASP A 29 7.05 16.51 -25.18
C ASP A 29 8.53 16.87 -25.48
N GLN A 30 9.30 17.21 -24.44
CA GLN A 30 10.75 17.32 -24.57
C GLN A 30 11.32 15.93 -24.36
N ALA A 31 11.78 15.31 -25.44
CA ALA A 31 12.54 14.06 -25.42
C ALA A 31 13.83 14.27 -24.61
N LEU A 32 13.74 14.10 -23.29
CA LEU A 32 14.91 14.05 -22.41
C LEU A 32 15.59 12.71 -22.69
N ILE A 33 16.64 12.76 -23.50
CA ILE A 33 17.44 11.59 -23.81
C ILE A 33 18.13 11.13 -22.52
N PRO A 34 17.92 9.88 -22.08
CA PRO A 34 18.60 9.36 -20.91
C PRO A 34 20.10 9.30 -21.21
N PRO A 35 20.94 9.74 -20.27
CA PRO A 35 22.40 9.77 -20.45
C PRO A 35 23.02 8.36 -20.41
N VAL A 36 22.22 7.34 -20.08
CA VAL A 36 22.63 5.95 -19.93
C VAL A 36 21.64 5.05 -20.65
N THR A 37 22.13 4.03 -21.34
CA THR A 37 21.33 3.15 -22.22
C THR A 37 20.43 2.16 -21.48
N TRP A 38 20.69 1.92 -20.20
CA TRP A 38 19.92 0.96 -19.38
C TRP A 38 18.70 1.60 -18.69
N LEU A 39 18.56 2.92 -18.72
CA LEU A 39 17.46 3.65 -18.08
C LEU A 39 16.41 4.02 -19.12
N SER A 40 15.13 3.78 -18.82
CA SER A 40 14.05 4.21 -19.70
C SER A 40 13.89 5.72 -19.69
N GLU A 41 13.44 6.29 -20.81
CA GLU A 41 13.15 7.72 -20.95
C GLU A 41 12.14 8.19 -19.89
N THR A 42 11.16 7.36 -19.57
CA THR A 42 10.15 7.63 -18.54
C THR A 42 10.76 7.79 -17.14
N SER A 43 11.59 6.84 -16.73
CA SER A 43 12.25 6.85 -15.42
C SER A 43 13.27 7.98 -15.32
N TRP A 44 13.97 8.29 -16.42
CA TRP A 44 14.87 9.42 -16.50
C TRP A 44 14.14 10.76 -16.33
N ARG A 45 13.06 10.96 -17.09
CA ARG A 45 12.22 12.16 -16.97
C ARG A 45 11.68 12.35 -15.56
N ASP A 46 11.23 11.26 -14.93
CA ASP A 46 10.72 11.29 -13.56
C ASP A 46 11.83 11.58 -12.53
N ALA A 47 13.06 11.11 -12.77
CA ALA A 47 14.21 11.43 -11.93
C ALA A 47 14.63 12.90 -12.05
N VAL A 48 14.65 13.46 -13.27
CA VAL A 48 14.92 14.88 -13.51
C VAL A 48 13.85 15.76 -12.87
N TYR A 49 12.58 15.41 -13.02
CA TYR A 49 11.49 16.13 -12.39
C TYR A 49 11.57 16.05 -10.86
N LEU A 50 11.89 14.88 -10.29
CA LEU A 50 12.10 14.72 -8.84
C LEU A 50 13.23 15.62 -8.32
N ALA A 51 14.33 15.71 -9.06
CA ALA A 51 15.45 16.58 -8.73
C ALA A 51 15.05 18.06 -8.70
N ALA A 52 14.22 18.51 -9.66
CA ALA A 52 13.70 19.87 -9.69
C ALA A 52 12.63 20.13 -8.60
N TRP A 53 11.78 19.14 -8.31
CA TRP A 53 10.69 19.27 -7.33
C TRP A 53 11.18 19.24 -5.88
N LEU A 54 12.20 18.42 -5.58
CA LEU A 54 12.78 18.21 -4.25
C LEU A 54 14.31 18.38 -4.27
N PRO A 55 14.82 19.58 -4.58
CA PRO A 55 16.25 19.81 -4.81
C PRO A 55 17.09 19.53 -3.56
N ARG A 56 16.55 19.76 -2.35
CA ARG A 56 17.27 19.52 -1.09
C ARG A 56 17.75 18.07 -0.89
N SER A 57 17.11 17.10 -1.53
CA SER A 57 17.43 15.68 -1.35
C SER A 57 17.81 14.98 -2.66
N PHE A 58 17.46 15.57 -3.82
CA PHE A 58 17.64 14.93 -5.12
C PHE A 58 18.34 15.82 -6.16
N ALA A 59 18.85 17.01 -5.81
CA ALA A 59 19.53 17.88 -6.78
C ALA A 59 20.67 17.17 -7.54
N HIS A 60 21.40 16.28 -6.87
CA HIS A 60 22.51 15.55 -7.46
C HIS A 60 22.09 14.24 -8.15
N LEU A 61 20.82 13.82 -8.03
CA LEU A 61 20.35 12.52 -8.55
C LEU A 61 20.60 12.35 -10.06
N PRO A 62 20.28 13.33 -10.95
CA PRO A 62 20.48 13.16 -12.37
C PRO A 62 21.97 13.07 -12.75
N SER A 63 22.83 13.80 -12.05
CA SER A 63 24.28 13.75 -12.24
C SER A 63 24.86 12.43 -11.73
N GLU A 64 24.41 11.94 -10.56
CA GLU A 64 24.88 10.68 -9.99
C GLU A 64 24.45 9.46 -10.80
N LEU A 65 23.28 9.49 -11.46
CA LEU A 65 22.85 8.44 -12.39
C LEU A 65 23.83 8.27 -13.57
N GLN A 66 24.56 9.33 -13.93
CA GLN A 66 25.60 9.31 -14.97
C GLN A 66 26.95 8.88 -14.40
N THR A 67 27.41 9.57 -13.35
CA THR A 67 28.76 9.35 -12.81
C THR A 67 28.90 8.00 -12.11
N LYS A 68 27.83 7.50 -11.47
CA LYS A 68 27.79 6.22 -10.73
C LYS A 68 26.84 5.23 -11.42
N ALA A 69 26.87 5.19 -12.75
CA ALA A 69 25.94 4.37 -13.54
C ALA A 69 25.98 2.88 -13.18
N VAL A 70 27.14 2.34 -12.79
CA VAL A 70 27.30 0.93 -12.40
C VAL A 70 26.52 0.62 -11.12
N ASP A 71 26.67 1.44 -10.08
CA ASP A 71 26.00 1.27 -8.79
C ASP A 71 24.48 1.42 -8.93
N TRP A 72 24.04 2.44 -9.68
CA TRP A 72 22.62 2.67 -9.95
C TRP A 72 22.00 1.55 -10.76
N ARG A 73 22.71 1.02 -11.75
CA ARG A 73 22.28 -0.15 -12.51
C ARG A 73 22.16 -1.39 -11.63
N ALA A 74 23.11 -1.61 -10.72
CA ALA A 74 23.07 -2.72 -9.77
C ALA A 74 21.88 -2.59 -8.81
N TRP A 75 21.64 -1.38 -8.28
CA TRP A 75 20.50 -1.10 -7.40
C TRP A 75 19.16 -1.31 -8.13
N LEU A 76 19.05 -0.84 -9.38
CA LEU A 76 17.85 -1.04 -10.20
C LEU A 76 17.61 -2.49 -10.58
N ALA A 77 18.68 -3.24 -10.86
CA ALA A 77 18.62 -4.67 -11.18
C ALA A 77 18.28 -5.53 -9.95
N SER A 78 18.42 -5.00 -8.73
CA SER A 78 18.07 -5.71 -7.51
C SER A 78 16.59 -6.12 -7.48
N ASN A 79 16.31 -7.30 -6.94
CA ASN A 79 14.94 -7.77 -6.73
C ASN A 79 14.22 -7.03 -5.60
N GLN A 80 14.96 -6.44 -4.66
CA GLN A 80 14.41 -5.80 -3.46
C GLN A 80 15.12 -4.45 -3.21
N PRO A 81 15.01 -3.49 -4.15
CA PRO A 81 15.63 -2.17 -4.03
C PRO A 81 15.13 -1.39 -2.80
N GLU A 82 13.89 -1.63 -2.36
CA GLU A 82 13.30 -1.04 -1.17
C GLU A 82 13.96 -1.50 0.13
N LEU A 83 14.73 -2.61 0.08
CA LEU A 83 15.51 -3.11 1.20
C LEU A 83 16.88 -2.46 1.33
N GLN A 84 17.43 -2.00 0.21
CA GLN A 84 18.78 -1.47 0.07
C GLN A 84 18.84 0.05 0.25
N THR A 85 19.99 0.55 0.67
CA THR A 85 20.29 1.99 0.64
C THR A 85 20.58 2.43 -0.78
N GLY A 86 20.05 3.59 -1.18
CA GLY A 86 20.35 4.15 -2.49
C GLY A 86 21.83 4.55 -2.63
N PRO A 87 22.42 4.52 -3.84
CA PRO A 87 23.79 4.95 -4.05
C PRO A 87 24.00 6.45 -3.75
N GLY A 88 25.21 6.80 -3.30
CA GLY A 88 25.67 8.19 -3.24
C GLY A 88 24.86 9.09 -2.30
N SER A 89 24.39 10.22 -2.81
CA SER A 89 23.61 11.21 -2.05
C SER A 89 22.27 10.68 -1.53
N THR A 90 21.79 9.57 -2.11
CA THR A 90 20.53 8.93 -1.73
C THR A 90 20.66 7.89 -0.60
N SER A 91 21.85 7.72 -0.04
CA SER A 91 22.11 6.80 1.09
C SER A 91 21.38 7.20 2.37
N ASN A 92 21.29 8.51 2.65
CA ASN A 92 20.70 9.08 3.87
C ASN A 92 19.31 9.69 3.65
N LEU A 93 18.50 9.09 2.78
CA LEU A 93 17.13 9.55 2.53
C LEU A 93 16.19 9.18 3.67
N ARG A 94 15.27 10.11 3.98
CA ARG A 94 14.14 9.82 4.87
C ARG A 94 13.25 8.74 4.25
N PRO A 95 12.51 7.95 5.06
CA PRO A 95 11.70 6.85 4.52
C PRO A 95 10.71 7.27 3.43
N VAL A 96 10.13 8.46 3.54
CA VAL A 96 9.21 9.03 2.53
C VAL A 96 9.94 9.40 1.24
N GLN A 97 11.17 9.88 1.35
CA GLN A 97 12.01 10.23 0.20
C GLN A 97 12.48 8.97 -0.53
N GLN A 98 12.75 7.89 0.20
CA GLN A 98 13.01 6.57 -0.41
C GLN A 98 11.82 6.10 -1.25
N LEU A 99 10.57 6.35 -0.82
CA LEU A 99 9.38 6.07 -1.62
C LEU A 99 9.31 6.95 -2.87
N CYS A 100 9.66 8.24 -2.78
CA CYS A 100 9.74 9.12 -3.96
C CYS A 100 10.77 8.61 -4.97
N LEU A 101 11.94 8.15 -4.51
CA LEU A 101 12.98 7.58 -5.38
C LEU A 101 12.50 6.29 -6.07
N LEU A 102 11.91 5.37 -5.30
CA LEU A 102 11.30 4.15 -5.86
C LEU A 102 10.21 4.49 -6.88
N ARG A 103 9.45 5.57 -6.67
CA ARG A 103 8.33 5.93 -7.54
C ARG A 103 8.79 6.32 -8.95
N CYS A 104 9.97 6.94 -9.06
CA CYS A 104 10.60 7.33 -10.32
C CYS A 104 11.29 6.15 -11.01
N LEU A 105 12.05 5.37 -10.25
CA LEU A 105 12.99 4.41 -10.82
C LEU A 105 12.44 2.98 -10.87
N ARG A 106 11.57 2.59 -9.92
CA ARG A 106 10.96 1.25 -9.79
C ARG A 106 9.54 1.30 -9.25
N MET A 107 8.64 1.81 -10.08
CA MET A 107 7.22 1.92 -9.76
C MET A 107 6.57 0.58 -9.38
N ASP A 108 7.07 -0.52 -9.95
CA ASP A 108 6.63 -1.89 -9.66
C ASP A 108 6.85 -2.28 -8.18
N ARG A 109 7.87 -1.71 -7.52
CA ARG A 109 8.21 -1.98 -6.12
C ARG A 109 7.57 -1.02 -5.13
N ILE A 110 6.77 -0.06 -5.59
CA ILE A 110 6.08 0.89 -4.70
C ILE A 110 5.16 0.19 -3.68
N PRO A 111 4.35 -0.83 -4.03
CA PRO A 111 3.55 -1.54 -3.05
C PRO A 111 4.39 -2.18 -1.95
N ALA A 112 5.57 -2.75 -2.29
CA ALA A 112 6.49 -3.33 -1.32
C ALA A 112 7.15 -2.25 -0.44
N GLY A 113 7.59 -1.15 -1.04
CA GLY A 113 8.12 0.02 -0.34
C GLY A 113 7.11 0.63 0.64
N LEU A 114 5.84 0.77 0.22
CA LEU A 114 4.75 1.28 1.08
C LEU A 114 4.48 0.34 2.26
N ARG A 115 4.42 -0.98 2.03
CA ARG A 115 4.32 -1.96 3.12
C ARG A 115 5.46 -1.80 4.11
N ARG A 116 6.70 -1.68 3.64
CA ARG A 116 7.87 -1.45 4.50
C ARG A 116 7.77 -0.15 5.28
N TYR A 117 7.33 0.92 4.63
CA TYR A 117 7.14 2.23 5.27
C TYR A 117 6.09 2.14 6.40
N ILE A 118 4.95 1.52 6.14
CA ILE A 118 3.90 1.29 7.14
C ILE A 118 4.42 0.42 8.28
N GLN A 119 5.13 -0.68 7.97
CA GLN A 119 5.70 -1.57 8.97
C GLN A 119 6.70 -0.86 9.89
N ARG A 120 7.55 0.03 9.34
CA ARG A 120 8.50 0.82 10.12
C ARG A 120 7.83 1.88 10.98
N THR A 121 6.70 2.42 10.52
CA THR A 121 6.04 3.56 11.18
C THR A 121 5.02 3.11 12.23
N MET A 122 4.17 2.13 11.90
CA MET A 122 3.06 1.66 12.76
C MET A 122 3.25 0.22 13.26
N GLY A 123 4.22 -0.52 12.72
CA GLY A 123 4.48 -1.91 13.08
C GLY A 123 3.87 -2.94 12.12
N LYS A 124 4.27 -4.21 12.31
CA LYS A 124 3.90 -5.33 11.41
C LYS A 124 2.40 -5.63 11.37
N ALA A 125 1.68 -5.41 12.47
CA ALA A 125 0.24 -5.70 12.58
C ALA A 125 -0.62 -4.91 11.59
N TYR A 126 -0.16 -3.75 11.14
CA TYR A 126 -0.88 -2.90 10.19
C TYR A 126 -0.62 -3.25 8.71
N VAL A 127 0.36 -4.11 8.44
CA VAL A 127 0.63 -4.62 7.08
C VAL A 127 -0.02 -5.98 6.88
N ASN A 128 0.07 -6.84 7.89
CA ASN A 128 -0.56 -8.15 7.91
C ASN A 128 -1.57 -8.16 9.05
N PRO A 129 -2.83 -7.73 8.79
CA PRO A 129 -3.85 -7.76 9.82
C PRO A 129 -4.05 -9.22 10.29
N PRO A 130 -4.22 -9.46 11.59
CA PRO A 130 -4.56 -10.78 12.09
C PRO A 130 -5.89 -11.24 11.46
N GLN A 131 -6.05 -12.55 11.29
CA GLN A 131 -7.32 -13.09 10.80
C GLN A 131 -8.43 -12.74 11.79
N PRO A 132 -9.54 -12.14 11.32
CA PRO A 132 -10.64 -11.77 12.21
C PRO A 132 -11.28 -13.04 12.78
N ASN A 133 -11.35 -13.11 14.11
CA ASN A 133 -12.04 -14.19 14.81
C ASN A 133 -13.52 -13.82 14.97
N LEU A 134 -14.40 -14.66 14.44
CA LEU A 134 -15.84 -14.40 14.45
C LEU A 134 -16.41 -14.30 15.88
N ASN A 135 -15.80 -15.01 16.84
CA ASN A 135 -16.21 -14.95 18.24
C ASN A 135 -15.96 -13.58 18.87
N ASP A 136 -14.80 -13.00 18.61
CA ASP A 136 -14.43 -11.68 19.12
C ASP A 136 -15.36 -10.61 18.53
N VAL A 137 -15.71 -10.75 17.24
CA VAL A 137 -16.68 -9.86 16.58
C VAL A 137 -18.04 -9.94 17.26
N VAL A 138 -18.62 -11.13 17.43
CA VAL A 138 -19.96 -11.27 18.02
C VAL A 138 -20.00 -10.76 19.46
N THR A 139 -18.96 -11.05 20.26
CA THR A 139 -18.86 -10.57 21.65
C THR A 139 -18.75 -9.04 21.73
N SER A 140 -18.12 -8.40 20.73
CA SER A 140 -17.99 -6.94 20.66
C SER A 140 -19.20 -6.22 20.07
N THR A 141 -20.17 -6.95 19.52
CA THR A 141 -21.35 -6.38 18.84
C THR A 141 -22.62 -6.46 19.68
N SER A 142 -23.58 -5.60 19.37
CA SER A 142 -24.92 -5.58 19.98
C SER A 142 -25.93 -6.27 19.06
N PRO A 143 -27.02 -6.87 19.58
CA PRO A 143 -28.12 -7.43 18.77
C PRO A 143 -28.78 -6.42 17.82
N THR A 144 -28.60 -5.13 18.05
CA THR A 144 -29.11 -4.05 17.20
C THR A 144 -28.20 -3.70 16.02
N VAL A 145 -26.98 -4.27 15.97
CA VAL A 145 -25.97 -3.97 14.95
C VAL A 145 -25.79 -5.19 14.04
N PRO A 146 -26.18 -5.12 12.76
CA PRO A 146 -26.03 -6.25 11.85
C PRO A 146 -24.54 -6.50 11.52
N ILE A 147 -24.17 -7.79 11.45
CA ILE A 147 -22.82 -8.23 11.08
C ILE A 147 -22.83 -8.64 9.61
N ILE A 148 -21.89 -8.10 8.82
CA ILE A 148 -21.74 -8.41 7.39
C ILE A 148 -20.41 -9.13 7.19
N LEU A 149 -20.45 -10.33 6.62
CA LEU A 149 -19.27 -11.13 6.26
C LEU A 149 -19.00 -11.01 4.77
N ILE A 150 -17.85 -10.43 4.42
CA ILE A 150 -17.40 -10.32 3.03
C ILE A 150 -16.48 -11.51 2.74
N VAL A 151 -16.96 -12.45 1.94
CA VAL A 151 -16.20 -13.64 1.56
C VAL A 151 -15.68 -13.55 0.13
N LYS A 152 -14.54 -14.20 -0.12
CA LYS A 152 -14.05 -14.39 -1.48
C LYS A 152 -14.89 -15.47 -2.19
N PRO A 153 -15.05 -15.41 -3.51
CA PRO A 153 -15.73 -16.48 -4.26
C PRO A 153 -15.13 -17.86 -3.92
N GLY A 154 -15.99 -18.84 -3.65
CA GLY A 154 -15.59 -20.21 -3.27
C GLY A 154 -15.25 -20.42 -1.79
N CYS A 155 -15.31 -19.38 -0.95
CA CYS A 155 -15.19 -19.50 0.50
C CYS A 155 -16.58 -19.52 1.13
N ASP A 156 -16.97 -20.64 1.73
CA ASP A 156 -18.25 -20.79 2.43
C ASP A 156 -18.08 -20.53 3.95
N PRO A 157 -18.67 -19.45 4.50
CA PRO A 157 -18.58 -19.14 5.92
C PRO A 157 -19.54 -19.97 6.79
N THR A 158 -20.42 -20.77 6.20
CA THR A 158 -21.52 -21.46 6.90
C THR A 158 -21.04 -22.37 8.03
N GLN A 159 -19.95 -23.11 7.82
CA GLN A 159 -19.36 -23.98 8.86
C GLN A 159 -18.87 -23.16 10.06
N GLY A 160 -18.16 -22.05 9.84
CA GLY A 160 -17.67 -21.20 10.92
C GLY A 160 -18.79 -20.53 11.73
N ILE A 161 -19.93 -20.23 11.09
CA ILE A 161 -21.12 -19.70 11.77
C ILE A 161 -21.78 -20.78 12.63
N ASN A 162 -21.90 -22.00 12.12
CA ASN A 162 -22.43 -23.14 12.88
C ASN A 162 -21.60 -23.44 14.13
N ASP A 163 -20.27 -23.47 13.99
CA ASP A 163 -19.36 -23.69 15.11
C ASP A 163 -19.47 -22.59 16.17
N LEU A 164 -19.69 -21.34 15.74
CA LEU A 164 -19.90 -20.23 16.66
C LEU A 164 -21.24 -20.31 17.39
N ALA A 165 -22.32 -20.64 16.67
CA ALA A 165 -23.64 -20.83 17.27
C ALA A 165 -23.63 -21.95 18.32
N ALA A 166 -22.92 -23.05 18.04
CA ALA A 166 -22.71 -24.14 18.99
C ALA A 166 -21.93 -23.67 20.23
N LYS A 167 -20.85 -22.89 20.05
CA LYS A 167 -20.04 -22.34 21.16
C LYS A 167 -20.79 -21.35 22.04
N MET A 168 -21.71 -20.58 21.45
CA MET A 168 -22.52 -19.59 22.18
C MET A 168 -23.80 -20.19 22.77
N GLU A 169 -23.95 -21.52 22.74
CA GLU A 169 -25.15 -22.25 23.18
C GLU A 169 -26.44 -21.70 22.54
N MET A 170 -26.32 -21.12 21.35
CA MET A 170 -27.47 -20.65 20.58
C MET A 170 -28.19 -21.89 20.06
N THR A 171 -29.25 -22.29 20.76
CA THR A 171 -30.06 -23.47 20.43
C THR A 171 -30.45 -23.43 18.95
N ALA A 172 -30.51 -24.59 18.28
CA ALA A 172 -30.80 -24.73 16.86
C ALA A 172 -32.06 -23.97 16.37
N ASN A 173 -32.98 -23.61 17.28
CA ASN A 173 -34.18 -22.84 16.99
C ASN A 173 -33.96 -21.31 16.83
N ARG A 174 -32.77 -20.80 17.16
CA ARG A 174 -32.43 -19.36 17.09
C ARG A 174 -31.63 -18.96 15.85
N VAL A 175 -31.03 -19.92 15.15
CA VAL A 175 -30.26 -19.65 13.92
C VAL A 175 -31.09 -20.10 12.72
N LYS A 176 -31.39 -19.16 11.83
CA LYS A 176 -32.13 -19.42 10.57
C LYS A 176 -31.26 -19.03 9.39
N TYR A 177 -31.03 -19.98 8.49
CA TYR A 177 -30.30 -19.74 7.24
C TYR A 177 -31.29 -19.35 6.16
N LEU A 178 -31.03 -18.23 5.48
CA LEU A 178 -31.80 -17.78 4.34
C LEU A 178 -30.84 -17.52 3.17
N SER A 179 -30.99 -18.28 2.09
CA SER A 179 -30.16 -18.12 0.89
C SER A 179 -30.78 -17.08 -0.04
N MET A 180 -30.06 -16.00 -0.32
CA MET A 180 -30.53 -14.95 -1.22
C MET A 180 -30.38 -15.36 -2.70
N GLY A 181 -31.30 -16.20 -3.19
CA GLY A 181 -31.47 -16.53 -4.61
C GLY A 181 -32.60 -15.75 -5.28
N GLN A 182 -32.72 -15.83 -6.62
CA GLN A 182 -33.88 -15.31 -7.34
C GLN A 182 -35.15 -16.07 -6.90
N GLY A 183 -36.19 -15.35 -6.45
CA GLY A 183 -37.48 -15.92 -6.03
C GLY A 183 -37.67 -16.11 -4.52
N GLN A 184 -36.77 -15.61 -3.66
CA GLN A 184 -36.89 -15.70 -2.20
C GLN A 184 -37.33 -14.39 -1.48
N GLU A 185 -37.78 -13.37 -2.21
CA GLU A 185 -38.22 -12.10 -1.60
C GLU A 185 -39.43 -12.22 -0.65
N ILE A 186 -40.30 -13.23 -0.81
CA ILE A 186 -41.58 -13.34 -0.08
C ILE A 186 -41.40 -13.77 1.39
N VAL A 187 -40.32 -14.50 1.71
CA VAL A 187 -40.05 -14.99 3.08
C VAL A 187 -39.45 -13.89 3.98
N ARG A 188 -39.20 -12.68 3.45
CA ARG A 188 -38.49 -11.57 4.14
C ARG A 188 -39.32 -10.82 5.19
N SER A 189 -40.61 -11.10 5.35
CA SER A 189 -41.44 -10.49 6.40
C SER A 189 -41.32 -11.29 7.71
N CYS A 190 -40.26 -11.07 8.49
CA CYS A 190 -40.28 -11.46 9.89
C CYS A 190 -41.23 -10.53 10.67
N ARG A 191 -42.32 -11.11 11.21
CA ARG A 191 -42.98 -10.59 12.42
C ARG A 191 -42.07 -10.77 13.62
#